data_AF-A0A8D1SIM3-F1
#
_entry.id   AF-A0A8D1SIM3-F1
#
_cell.length_a   1.000
_cell.length_b   1.000
_cell.length_c   1.000
_cell.angle_alpha   90.00
_cell.angle_beta   90.00
_cell.angle_gamma   90.00
#
_symmetry.space_group_name_H-M   'P 1'
#
loop_
_entity.id
_entity.type
_entity.pdbx_description
1 polymer ?
#
loop_
_entity_poly.entity_id
_entity_poly.type
_entity_poly.pdbx_seq_one_letter_code
_entity_poly.pdbx_strand_id
1 'polypeptide(L)' 'MAVSLTTPSGLRTDMNILETNRYLRSQLEKSKQDFRDLTEKFLDSQATAYSLANQLQKYSKSWFGH' A
#
# COMPACT_ATOMS: atom_id res chain seq x y z
N MET A 1 37.49 19.10 -29.70
CA MET A 1 36.89 17.99 -28.93
C MET A 1 36.81 18.45 -27.48
N ALA A 2 35.60 18.66 -26.95
CA ALA A 2 35.43 19.08 -25.55
C ALA A 2 35.46 17.84 -24.67
N VAL A 3 36.54 17.69 -23.90
CA VAL A 3 36.64 16.68 -22.85
C VAL A 3 35.72 17.11 -21.72
N SER A 4 34.59 16.41 -21.56
CA SER A 4 33.72 16.61 -20.40
C SER A 4 34.48 16.18 -19.15
N LEU A 5 35.01 17.16 -18.42
CA LEU A 5 35.63 16.96 -17.11
C LEU A 5 34.51 16.68 -16.09
N THR A 6 34.06 15.43 -16.01
CA THR A 6 33.26 14.99 -14.86
C THR A 6 34.19 15.02 -13.64
N THR A 7 34.04 16.03 -12.80
CA THR A 7 34.81 16.11 -11.55
C THR A 7 34.46 14.90 -10.68
N PRO A 8 35.43 14.33 -9.93
CA PRO A 8 35.18 13.20 -9.03
C PRO A 8 34.07 13.47 -7.99
N SER A 9 33.84 14.75 -7.64
CA SER A 9 32.75 15.20 -6.78
C SER A 9 31.37 15.13 -7.45
N GLY A 10 31.28 15.36 -8.76
CA GLY A 10 30.05 15.18 -9.54
C GLY A 10 29.62 13.72 -9.57
N LEU A 11 30.54 12.82 -9.93
CA LEU A 11 30.29 11.37 -9.96
C LEU A 11 29.81 10.81 -8.60
N ARG A 12 30.37 11.30 -7.50
CA ARG A 12 29.94 10.91 -6.14
C ARG A 12 28.54 11.42 -5.81
N THR A 13 28.19 12.61 -6.27
CA THR A 13 26.85 13.19 -6.10
C THR A 13 25.82 12.42 -6.94
N ASP A 14 26.15 12.12 -8.19
CA ASP A 14 25.30 11.33 -9.09
C ASP A 14 25.05 9.90 -8.56
N MET A 15 26.08 9.24 -8.02
CA MET A 15 25.92 7.93 -7.36
C MET A 15 24.98 7.99 -6.15
N ASN A 16 25.09 9.03 -5.31
CA ASN A 16 24.23 9.23 -4.14
C ASN A 16 22.76 9.48 -4.55
N ILE A 17 22.53 10.24 -5.63
CA ILE A 17 21.19 10.47 -6.18
C ILE A 17 20.59 9.16 -6.71
N LEU A 18 21.37 8.36 -7.46
CA LEU A 18 20.90 7.10 -8.00
C LEU A 18 20.56 6.08 -6.90
N GLU A 19 21.38 6.01 -5.85
CA GLU A 19 21.12 5.17 -4.68
C GLU A 19 19.83 5.60 -3.94
N THR A 20 19.68 6.89 -3.69
CA THR A 20 18.47 7.46 -3.08
C THR A 20 17.24 7.15 -3.92
N ASN A 21 17.32 7.29 -5.25
CA ASN A 21 16.19 7.00 -6.14
C ASN A 21 15.81 5.51 -6.10
N ARG A 22 16.79 4.61 -6.09
CA ARG A 22 16.54 3.16 -5.94
C ARG A 22 15.87 2.83 -4.61
N TYR A 23 16.35 3.42 -3.52
CA TYR A 23 15.74 3.25 -2.20
C TYR A 23 14.28 3.72 -2.19
N LEU A 24 14.00 4.93 -2.70
CA LEU A 24 12.64 5.48 -2.76
C LEU A 24 11.70 4.61 -3.61
N ARG A 25 12.18 4.07 -4.74
CA ARG A 25 11.40 3.11 -5.54
C ARG A 25 11.10 1.84 -4.75
N SER A 26 12.07 1.29 -4.03
CA SER A 26 11.85 0.11 -3.20
C SER A 26 10.83 0.37 -2.08
N GLN A 27 10.89 1.54 -1.44
CA GLN A 27 9.91 1.93 -0.41
C GLN A 27 8.51 2.11 -1.00
N LEU A 28 8.41 2.70 -2.19
CA LEU A 28 7.14 2.86 -2.89
C LEU A 28 6.50 1.51 -3.23
N GLU A 29 7.29 0.57 -3.77
CA GLU A 29 6.76 -0.76 -4.10
C GLU A 29 6.33 -1.52 -2.83
N LYS A 30 7.11 -1.42 -1.75
CA LYS A 30 6.71 -1.99 -0.45
C LYS A 30 5.39 -1.38 0.05
N SER A 31 5.27 -0.06 0.04
CA SER A 31 4.06 0.65 0.49
C SER A 31 2.84 0.29 -0.36
N LYS A 32 3.00 0.10 -1.67
CA LYS A 32 1.91 -0.37 -2.55
C LYS A 32 1.44 -1.77 -2.17
N GLN A 33 2.36 -2.67 -1.86
CA GLN A 33 2.02 -4.02 -1.44
C GLN A 33 1.31 -3.99 -0.07
N ASP A 34 1.86 -3.26 0.90
CA ASP A 34 1.25 -3.10 2.23
C ASP A 34 -0.19 -2.56 2.13
N PHE A 35 -0.44 -1.60 1.22
CA PHE A 35 -1.76 -1.05 0.99
C PHE A 35 -2.73 -2.08 0.38
N ARG A 36 -2.26 -2.92 -0.54
CA ARG A 36 -3.08 -4.01 -1.11
C ARG A 36 -3.46 -5.02 -0.03
N ASP A 37 -2.51 -5.45 0.78
CA ASP A 37 -2.74 -6.42 1.85
C ASP A 37 -3.71 -5.87 2.91
N LEU A 38 -3.58 -4.58 3.25
CA LEU A 38 -4.53 -3.92 4.16
C LEU A 38 -5.93 -3.81 3.55
N THR A 39 -6.02 -3.52 2.26
CA THR A 39 -7.30 -3.43 1.55
C THR A 39 -8.01 -4.77 1.52
N GLU A 40 -7.29 -5.87 1.26
CA GLU A 40 -7.86 -7.23 1.31
C GLU A 40 -8.46 -7.55 2.68
N LYS A 41 -7.68 -7.35 3.76
CA LYS A 41 -8.15 -7.56 5.14
C LYS A 41 -9.35 -6.69 5.50
N PHE A 42 -9.37 -5.45 5.01
CA PHE A 42 -10.50 -4.55 5.23
C PHE A 42 -11.76 -5.05 4.54
N LEU A 43 -11.66 -5.51 3.29
CA LEU A 43 -12.79 -6.06 2.54
C LEU A 43 -13.34 -7.33 3.18
N ASP A 44 -12.48 -8.24 3.65
CA ASP A 44 -12.90 -9.43 4.39
C ASP A 44 -13.65 -9.08 5.68
N SER A 45 -13.12 -8.08 6.42
CA SER A 45 -13.75 -7.56 7.63
C SER A 45 -15.11 -6.94 7.33
N GLN A 46 -15.21 -6.17 6.23
CA GLN A 46 -16.45 -5.55 5.77
C GLN A 46 -17.49 -6.60 5.38
N ALA A 47 -17.10 -7.63 4.62
CA ALA A 47 -17.98 -8.72 4.22
C ALA A 47 -18.52 -9.49 5.43
N THR A 48 -17.65 -9.75 6.41
CA THR A 48 -18.02 -10.41 7.67
C THR A 48 -19.01 -9.57 8.48
N ALA A 49 -18.73 -8.27 8.64
CA ALA A 49 -19.62 -7.35 9.35
C ALA A 49 -20.98 -7.25 8.66
N TYR A 50 -21.01 -7.16 7.33
CA TYR A 50 -22.24 -7.12 6.56
C TYR A 50 -23.07 -8.41 6.69
N SER A 51 -22.41 -9.58 6.61
CA SER A 51 -23.05 -10.87 6.82
C SER A 51 -23.68 -10.98 8.20
N LEU A 52 -22.92 -10.60 9.24
CA LEU A 52 -23.40 -10.61 10.62
C LEU A 52 -24.60 -9.66 10.81
N ALA A 53 -24.52 -8.44 10.28
CA ALA A 53 -25.62 -7.48 10.34
C ALA A 53 -26.89 -8.03 9.67
N ASN A 54 -26.75 -8.71 8.54
CA ASN A 54 -27.89 -9.35 7.85
C ASN A 54 -28.47 -10.51 8.67
N GLN A 55 -27.63 -11.33 9.32
CA GLN A 55 -28.10 -12.39 10.21
C GLN A 55 -28.86 -11.82 11.40
N LEU A 56 -28.31 -10.79 12.07
CA LEU A 56 -28.96 -10.14 13.20
C LEU A 56 -30.30 -9.51 12.82
N GLN A 57 -30.39 -8.88 11.64
CA GLN A 57 -31.67 -8.36 11.12
C GLN A 57 -32.70 -9.47 10.91
N LYS A 58 -32.29 -10.63 10.38
CA LYS A 58 -33.18 -11.78 10.21
C LYS A 58 -33.69 -12.30 11.57
N TYR A 59 -32.80 -12.45 12.55
CA TYR A 59 -33.19 -12.87 13.90
C TYR A 59 -34.15 -11.88 14.56
N SER A 60 -33.86 -10.58 14.49
CA SER A 60 -34.75 -9.53 14.99
C SER A 60 -36.14 -9.61 14.36
N LYS A 61 -36.23 -9.69 13.03
CA LYS A 61 -37.51 -9.84 12.32
C LYS A 61 -38.28 -11.10 12.71
N SER A 62 -37.59 -12.22 12.95
CA SER A 62 -38.22 -13.46 13.41
C SER A 62 -38.76 -13.36 14.83
N TRP A 63 -38.16 -12.52 15.68
CA TRP A 63 -38.52 -12.40 17.09
C TRP A 63 -39.69 -11.42 17.32
N PHE A 64 -39.82 -10.39 16.48
CA PHE A 64 -40.91 -9.42 16.53
C PHE A 64 -42.10 -9.74 15.61
N GLY A 65 -42.02 -10.80 14.81
CA GLY A 65 -43.06 -11.23 13.87
C GLY A 65 -44.06 -12.25 14.43
N HIS A 66 -44.07 -12.48 15.76
CA HIS A 66 -44.99 -13.37 16.47
C HIS A 66 -46.08 -12.59 17.20
#